data_AF-A0A376LKR0-F1
#
_entry.id   AF-A0A376LKR0-F1
#
_cell.length_a   1.000
_cell.length_b   1.000
_cell.length_c   1.000
_cell.angle_alpha   90.00
_cell.angle_beta   90.00
_cell.angle_gamma   90.00
#
_symmetry.space_group_name_H-M   'P 1'
#
loop_
_entity.id
_entity.type
_entity.pdbx_description
1 polymer ?
#
loop_
_entity_poly.entity_id
_entity_poly.type
_entity_poly.pdbx_seq_one_letter_code
_entity_poly.pdbx_strand_id
1 'polypeptide(L)'
;MTYYENAVHAMWLASQEACDKLPSGRVYNITNGEHRTLRSIVQKLIDELNIDCRIRSVPYPMLDMIARSMERLGRKSAKEPPLTHYGVSKLNFDFTLDITRAQEELGYQPVITLDEGIEKTAAWLRDHGKLPR
;
A
#
# COMPACT_ATOMS: atom_id res chain seq x y z
N MET A 1 -3.17 -3.34 -3.03
CA MET A 1 -2.21 -3.25 -1.91
C MET A 1 -1.59 -4.63 -1.67
N THR A 2 -0.38 -4.72 -1.13
CA THR A 2 0.29 -6.01 -0.87
C THR A 2 1.15 -5.93 0.40
N TYR A 3 1.29 -7.05 1.12
CA TYR A 3 2.28 -7.18 2.19
C TYR A 3 3.68 -7.39 1.58
N TYR A 4 4.74 -6.87 2.21
CA TYR A 4 6.07 -6.87 1.61
C TYR A 4 6.60 -8.30 1.35
N GLU A 5 6.30 -9.26 2.23
CA GLU A 5 6.71 -10.66 2.04
C GLU A 5 6.04 -11.31 0.83
N ASN A 6 4.80 -10.93 0.51
CA ASN A 6 4.16 -11.39 -0.72
C ASN A 6 4.84 -10.83 -1.98
N ALA A 7 5.34 -9.58 -1.91
CA ALA A 7 6.12 -9.02 -3.01
C ALA A 7 7.47 -9.74 -3.17
N VAL A 8 8.16 -10.05 -2.06
CA VAL A 8 9.38 -10.85 -2.07
C VAL A 8 9.11 -12.27 -2.58
N HIS A 9 8.00 -12.88 -2.18
CA HIS A 9 7.56 -14.18 -2.69
C HIS A 9 7.38 -14.17 -4.21
N ALA A 10 6.74 -13.15 -4.77
CA ALA A 10 6.61 -13.01 -6.22
C ALA A 10 7.97 -12.86 -6.92
N MET A 11 8.89 -12.08 -6.34
CA MET A 11 10.26 -11.95 -6.87
C MET A 11 11.02 -13.28 -6.82
N TRP A 12 10.85 -14.05 -5.75
CA TRP A 12 11.42 -15.38 -5.61
C TRP A 12 10.88 -16.34 -6.67
N LEU A 13 9.56 -16.36 -6.89
CA LEU A 13 8.92 -17.18 -7.93
C LEU A 13 9.43 -16.83 -9.33
N ALA A 14 9.56 -15.53 -9.63
CA ALA A 14 10.11 -15.07 -10.91
C ALA A 14 11.57 -15.48 -11.14
N SER A 15 12.29 -15.86 -10.07
CA SER A 15 13.70 -16.28 -10.13
C SER A 15 13.88 -17.80 -10.18
N GLN A 16 12.79 -18.59 -10.26
CA GLN A 16 12.87 -20.05 -10.33
C GLN A 16 13.13 -20.52 -11.76
N GLU A 17 13.80 -21.67 -11.92
CA GLU A 17 14.09 -22.29 -13.24
C GLU A 17 12.82 -22.52 -14.08
N ALA A 18 11.67 -22.75 -13.44
CA ALA A 18 10.38 -22.86 -14.11
C ALA A 18 10.03 -21.62 -14.95
N CYS A 19 10.53 -20.45 -14.55
CA CYS A 19 10.31 -19.17 -15.19
C CYS A 19 11.35 -18.82 -16.27
N ASP A 20 12.43 -19.61 -16.45
CA ASP A 20 13.49 -19.33 -17.44
C ASP A 20 13.00 -19.33 -18.89
N LYS A 21 11.87 -20.02 -19.14
CA LYS A 21 11.22 -20.08 -20.45
C LYS A 21 10.32 -18.88 -20.72
N LEU A 22 10.05 -18.03 -19.72
CA LEU A 22 9.22 -16.86 -19.88
C LEU A 22 9.96 -15.79 -20.71
N PRO A 23 9.25 -15.00 -21.52
CA PRO A 23 9.87 -13.93 -22.30
C PRO A 23 10.56 -12.90 -21.40
N SER A 24 11.75 -12.44 -21.80
CA SER A 24 12.41 -11.33 -21.12
C SER A 24 11.61 -10.02 -21.27
N GLY A 25 11.64 -9.17 -20.25
CA GLY A 25 10.93 -7.88 -20.24
C GLY A 25 9.44 -7.96 -19.89
N ARG A 26 8.95 -9.10 -19.40
CA ARG A 26 7.59 -9.24 -18.87
C ARG A 26 7.38 -8.35 -17.64
N VAL A 27 6.15 -7.86 -17.51
CA VAL A 27 5.71 -7.02 -16.39
C VAL A 27 4.52 -7.67 -15.69
N TYR A 28 4.57 -7.70 -14.36
CA TYR A 28 3.58 -8.35 -13.49
C TYR A 28 3.08 -7.36 -12.44
N ASN A 29 1.76 -7.34 -12.23
CA ASN A 29 1.17 -6.67 -11.07
C ASN A 29 1.15 -7.65 -9.90
N ILE A 30 1.63 -7.21 -8.74
CA ILE A 30 1.63 -8.01 -7.52
C ILE A 30 0.75 -7.36 -6.47
N THR A 31 -0.30 -8.07 -6.04
CA THR A 31 -1.20 -7.65 -4.96
C THR A 31 -1.63 -8.85 -4.13
N ASN A 32 -2.34 -8.60 -3.02
CA ASN A 32 -3.01 -9.65 -2.25
C ASN A 32 -4.26 -10.23 -2.93
N GLY A 33 -4.67 -9.76 -4.12
CA GLY A 33 -5.87 -10.25 -4.83
C GLY A 33 -7.21 -9.90 -4.18
N GLU A 34 -7.19 -9.38 -2.95
CA GLU A 34 -8.36 -8.95 -2.20
C GLU A 34 -8.78 -7.52 -2.55
N HIS A 35 -10.07 -7.33 -2.83
CA HIS A 35 -10.66 -6.02 -3.07
C HIS A 35 -11.05 -5.39 -1.73
N ARG A 36 -10.21 -4.48 -1.22
CA ARG A 36 -10.48 -3.71 -0.01
C ARG A 36 -10.29 -2.22 -0.26
N THR A 37 -11.18 -1.41 0.28
CA THR A 37 -11.03 0.04 0.26
C THR A 37 -9.90 0.45 1.19
N LEU A 38 -9.18 1.51 0.85
CA LEU A 38 -8.13 2.04 1.74
C LEU A 38 -8.67 2.39 3.13
N ARG A 39 -9.90 2.92 3.20
CA ARG A 39 -10.59 3.19 4.46
C ARG A 39 -10.66 1.94 5.34
N SER A 40 -11.09 0.80 4.79
CA SER A 40 -11.22 -0.44 5.56
C SER A 40 -9.87 -0.94 6.09
N ILE A 41 -8.81 -0.83 5.29
CA ILE A 41 -7.45 -1.21 5.68
C ILE A 41 -6.93 -0.31 6.82
N VAL A 42 -7.08 1.01 6.66
CA VAL A 42 -6.65 1.98 7.68
C VAL A 42 -7.47 1.82 8.96
N GLN A 43 -8.77 1.56 8.86
CA GLN A 43 -9.61 1.33 10.03
C GLN A 43 -9.17 0.07 10.78
N LYS A 44 -8.97 -1.06 10.10
CA LYS A 44 -8.47 -2.28 10.75
C LYS A 44 -7.12 -2.03 11.44
N LEU A 45 -6.21 -1.29 10.81
CA LEU A 45 -4.93 -0.94 11.44
C LEU A 45 -5.12 -0.08 12.71
N ILE A 46 -6.02 0.92 12.69
CA ILE A 46 -6.35 1.74 13.86
C ILE A 46 -6.90 0.87 15.00
N ASP A 47 -7.82 -0.04 14.66
CA ASP A 47 -8.45 -0.95 15.61
C ASP A 47 -7.41 -1.87 16.24
N GLU A 48 -6.51 -2.46 15.44
CA GLU A 48 -5.39 -3.28 15.94
C GLU A 48 -4.43 -2.49 16.84
N LEU A 49 -4.22 -1.21 16.56
CA LEU A 49 -3.36 -0.34 17.36
C LEU A 49 -4.06 0.20 18.63
N ASN A 50 -5.36 -0.04 18.82
CA ASN A 50 -6.18 0.54 19.88
C ASN A 50 -6.05 2.07 19.97
N ILE A 51 -6.03 2.75 18.83
CA ILE A 51 -5.96 4.21 18.77
C ILE A 51 -7.37 4.78 18.65
N ASP A 52 -7.71 5.74 19.50
CA ASP A 52 -8.96 6.51 19.37
C ASP A 52 -8.88 7.49 18.19
N CYS A 53 -9.11 6.98 16.97
CA CYS A 53 -9.08 7.76 15.75
C CYS A 53 -10.38 7.63 14.95
N ARG A 54 -10.88 8.76 14.43
CA ARG A 54 -12.05 8.80 13.56
C ARG A 54 -11.68 9.24 12.15
N ILE A 55 -11.79 8.32 11.19
CA ILE A 55 -11.54 8.62 9.76
C ILE A 55 -12.66 9.52 9.21
N ARG A 56 -12.32 10.76 8.84
CA ARG A 56 -13.25 11.72 8.22
C ARG A 56 -12.99 11.88 6.73
N SER A 57 -14.06 12.00 5.96
CA SER A 57 -13.99 12.37 4.54
C SER A 57 -13.88 13.88 4.41
N VAL A 58 -12.95 14.35 3.59
CA VAL A 58 -12.78 15.77 3.27
C VAL A 58 -12.96 15.95 1.75
N PRO A 59 -13.68 16.97 1.27
CA PRO A 59 -13.84 17.19 -0.16
C PRO A 59 -12.50 17.33 -0.88
N TYR A 60 -12.34 16.62 -1.99
CA TYR A 60 -11.10 16.61 -2.78
C TYR A 60 -10.57 18.01 -3.13
N PRO A 61 -11.38 18.98 -3.61
CA PRO A 61 -10.87 20.31 -3.96
C PRO A 61 -10.25 21.06 -2.77
N MET A 62 -10.73 20.81 -1.55
CA MET A 62 -10.17 21.41 -0.35
C MET A 62 -8.80 20.81 -0.02
N LEU A 63 -8.68 19.47 -0.07
CA LEU A 63 -7.40 18.79 0.13
C LEU A 63 -6.38 19.17 -0.95
N ASP A 64 -6.83 19.30 -2.20
CA ASP A 64 -6.00 19.72 -3.32
C ASP A 64 -5.37 21.10 -3.12
N MET A 65 -6.19 22.09 -2.73
CA MET A 65 -5.71 23.44 -2.42
C MET A 65 -4.71 23.46 -1.27
N ILE A 66 -4.95 22.68 -0.21
CA ILE A 66 -4.04 22.56 0.93
C ILE A 66 -2.72 21.94 0.48
N ALA A 67 -2.77 20.83 -0.25
CA ALA A 67 -1.59 20.11 -0.70
C ALA A 67 -0.70 20.97 -1.62
N ARG A 68 -1.30 21.65 -2.61
CA ARG A 68 -0.57 22.57 -3.51
C ARG A 68 0.06 23.74 -2.78
N SER A 69 -0.59 24.24 -1.74
CA SER A 69 -0.06 25.31 -0.88
C SER A 69 1.14 24.82 -0.06
N MET A 70 1.05 23.62 0.50
CA MET A 70 2.14 22.99 1.28
C MET A 70 3.35 22.68 0.40
N GLU A 71 3.16 22.18 -0.82
CA GLU A 71 4.24 21.99 -1.79
C GLU A 71 4.92 23.30 -2.15
N ARG A 72 4.14 24.37 -2.36
CA ARG A 72 4.68 25.70 -2.71
C ARG A 72 5.51 26.31 -1.58
N LEU A 73 5.08 26.14 -0.33
CA LEU A 73 5.79 26.61 0.86
C LEU A 73 6.99 25.71 1.22
N GLY A 74 6.89 24.42 0.93
CA GLY A 74 7.93 23.41 1.14
C GLY A 74 9.07 23.43 0.13
N ARG A 75 8.91 24.09 -1.04
CA ARG A 75 9.95 24.13 -2.11
C ARG A 75 11.34 24.61 -1.68
N LYS A 76 11.47 25.29 -0.53
CA LYS A 76 12.75 25.76 0.02
C LYS A 76 13.30 24.91 1.17
N SER A 77 12.54 23.90 1.62
CA SER A 77 12.96 22.95 2.64
C SER A 77 13.22 21.60 1.99
N ALA A 78 14.33 20.94 2.31
CA ALA A 78 14.62 19.58 1.82
C ALA A 78 13.73 18.49 2.47
N LYS A 79 12.68 18.88 3.21
CA LYS A 79 11.77 17.99 3.90
C LYS A 79 10.51 17.79 3.06
N GLU A 80 10.17 16.55 2.78
CA GLU A 80 8.95 16.20 2.05
C GLU A 80 7.71 16.72 2.82
N PRO A 81 6.78 17.44 2.15
CA PRO A 81 5.55 17.89 2.77
C PRO A 81 4.73 16.68 3.25
N PRO A 82 4.11 16.74 4.45
CA PRO A 82 3.29 15.63 4.94
C PRO A 82 2.02 15.39 4.10
N LEU A 83 1.66 16.34 3.24
CA LEU A 83 0.58 16.21 2.27
C LEU A 83 1.04 16.77 0.92
N THR A 84 1.03 15.94 -0.11
CA THR A 84 1.34 16.32 -1.50
C THR A 84 0.11 16.13 -2.38
N HIS A 85 0.00 16.89 -3.46
CA HIS A 85 -1.08 16.73 -4.44
C HIS A 85 -1.09 15.29 -4.96
N TYR A 86 0.10 14.74 -5.21
CA TYR A 86 0.29 13.35 -5.61
C TYR A 86 -0.28 12.36 -4.59
N GLY A 87 -0.03 12.57 -3.29
CA GLY A 87 -0.58 11.76 -2.22
C GLY A 87 -2.11 11.80 -2.19
N VAL A 88 -2.70 13.00 -2.23
CA VAL A 88 -4.15 13.19 -2.21
C VAL A 88 -4.83 12.53 -3.42
N SER A 89 -4.27 12.68 -4.63
CA SER A 89 -4.80 12.02 -5.83
C SER A 89 -4.76 10.50 -5.72
N LYS A 90 -3.68 9.91 -5.18
CA LYS A 90 -3.59 8.45 -5.00
C LYS A 90 -4.61 7.90 -4.02
N LEU A 91 -4.87 8.60 -2.91
CA LEU A 91 -5.81 8.13 -1.88
C LEU A 91 -7.26 8.06 -2.37
N ASN A 92 -7.58 8.73 -3.49
CA ASN A 92 -8.94 8.84 -4.02
C ASN A 92 -9.33 7.71 -4.97
N PHE A 93 -8.39 6.87 -5.43
CA PHE A 93 -8.66 5.82 -6.40
C PHE A 93 -8.48 4.43 -5.81
N ASP A 94 -9.42 3.52 -6.10
CA ASP A 94 -9.30 2.12 -5.77
C ASP A 94 -8.24 1.46 -6.66
N PHE A 95 -7.16 0.97 -6.06
CA PHE A 95 -6.10 0.27 -6.78
C PHE A 95 -6.40 -1.23 -6.88
N THR A 96 -7.37 -1.57 -7.72
CA THR A 96 -7.59 -2.94 -8.17
C THR A 96 -6.65 -3.21 -9.34
N LEU A 97 -5.70 -4.12 -9.15
CA LEU A 97 -4.79 -4.54 -10.21
C LEU A 97 -5.09 -5.98 -10.59
N ASP A 98 -5.13 -6.24 -11.89
CA ASP A 98 -5.24 -7.60 -12.41
C ASP A 98 -3.91 -8.34 -12.19
N ILE A 99 -3.97 -9.42 -11.42
CA ILE A 99 -2.84 -10.29 -11.09
C ILE A 99 -2.86 -11.62 -11.86
N THR A 100 -3.79 -11.80 -12.80
CA THR A 100 -3.99 -13.06 -13.56
C THR A 100 -2.68 -13.54 -14.18
N ARG A 101 -1.90 -12.64 -14.80
CA ARG A 101 -0.61 -13.00 -15.38
C ARG A 101 0.39 -13.54 -14.35
N ALA A 102 0.44 -12.96 -13.15
CA ALA A 102 1.33 -13.45 -12.09
C ALA A 102 0.89 -14.83 -11.60
N GLN A 103 -0.43 -15.06 -11.51
CA GLN A 103 -0.98 -16.36 -11.12
C GLN A 103 -0.69 -17.44 -12.17
N GLU A 104 -0.88 -17.13 -13.45
CA GLU A 104 -0.74 -18.08 -14.55
C GLU A 104 0.73 -18.37 -14.90
N GLU A 105 1.58 -17.34 -14.97
CA GLU A 105 2.97 -17.51 -15.42
C GLU A 105 3.95 -17.77 -14.29
N LEU A 106 3.76 -17.15 -13.11
CA LEU A 106 4.67 -17.30 -11.97
C LEU A 106 4.16 -18.31 -10.94
N GLY A 107 2.90 -18.78 -11.06
CA GLY A 107 2.24 -19.55 -10.00
C GLY A 107 1.99 -18.73 -8.74
N TYR A 108 2.01 -17.41 -8.83
CA TYR A 108 1.90 -16.54 -7.67
C TYR A 108 0.52 -16.66 -7.00
N GLN A 109 0.53 -16.99 -5.72
CA GLN A 109 -0.60 -16.81 -4.82
C GLN A 109 -0.11 -16.08 -3.56
N PRO A 110 -0.88 -15.13 -3.01
CA PRO A 110 -0.54 -14.48 -1.75
C PRO A 110 -0.44 -15.52 -0.64
N VAL A 111 0.69 -15.54 0.08
CA VAL A 111 0.91 -16.48 1.20
C VAL A 111 0.41 -15.86 2.50
N ILE A 112 0.61 -14.55 2.65
CA ILE A 112 0.11 -13.78 3.79
C ILE A 112 -1.16 -13.07 3.36
N THR A 113 -2.26 -13.29 4.07
CA THR A 113 -3.52 -12.58 3.81
C THR A 113 -3.38 -11.10 4.13
N LEU A 114 -4.29 -10.27 3.61
CA LEU A 114 -4.21 -8.84 3.89
C LEU A 114 -4.42 -8.55 5.38
N ASP A 115 -5.33 -9.30 6.03
CA ASP A 115 -5.63 -9.16 7.45
C ASP A 115 -4.42 -9.51 8.33
N GLU A 116 -3.76 -10.64 8.07
CA GLU A 116 -2.51 -11.02 8.76
C GLU A 116 -1.40 -10.01 8.54
N GLY A 117 -1.29 -9.46 7.32
CA GLY A 117 -0.33 -8.41 7.00
C GLY A 117 -0.55 -7.14 7.84
N ILE A 118 -1.82 -6.75 8.04
CA ILE A 118 -2.20 -5.61 8.88
C ILE A 118 -1.86 -5.89 10.34
N GLU A 119 -2.18 -7.08 10.85
CA GLU A 119 -1.89 -7.49 12.24
C GLU A 119 -0.38 -7.52 12.53
N LYS A 120 0.42 -8.09 11.63
CA LYS A 120 1.89 -8.07 11.72
C LYS A 120 2.44 -6.66 11.69
N THR A 121 1.88 -5.80 10.84
CA THR A 121 2.27 -4.38 10.75
C THR A 121 1.93 -3.64 12.05
N ALA A 122 0.73 -3.88 12.61
CA ALA A 122 0.31 -3.29 13.87
C ALA A 122 1.20 -3.74 15.04
N ALA A 123 1.53 -5.03 15.10
CA ALA A 123 2.46 -5.57 16.10
C ALA A 123 3.82 -4.87 16.01
N TRP A 124 4.40 -4.77 14.82
CA TRP A 124 5.67 -4.08 14.61
C TRP A 124 5.62 -2.60 15.03
N LEU A 125 4.53 -1.91 14.71
CA LEU A 125 4.32 -0.51 15.08
C LEU A 125 4.11 -0.30 16.59
N ARG A 126 3.52 -1.25 17.32
CA ARG A 126 3.45 -1.19 18.79
C ARG A 126 4.83 -1.27 19.42
N ASP A 127 5.71 -2.10 18.85
CA ASP A 127 7.05 -2.33 19.39
C ASP A 127 8.06 -1.24 18.99
N HIS A 128 7.94 -0.67 17.78
CA HIS A 128 8.95 0.22 17.19
C HIS A 128 8.41 1.61 16.81
N GLY A 129 7.09 1.78 16.74
CA GLY A 129 6.44 3.01 16.30
C GLY A 129 6.33 4.05 17.41
N LYS A 130 6.38 5.33 17.02
CA LYS A 130 6.01 6.44 17.90
C LYS A 130 4.50 6.65 17.81
N LEU A 131 3.74 5.80 18.49
CA LEU A 131 2.29 5.92 18.51
C LEU A 131 1.87 7.13 19.37
N PRO A 132 0.94 7.98 18.90
CA PRO A 132 0.33 8.98 19.76
C PRO A 132 -0.38 8.24 20.90
N ARG A 133 0.04 8.52 22.14
CA ARG A 133 -0.68 8.09 23.34
C ARG A 133 -1.92 8.94 23.57
#